data_AF-A0AAV8Y5V1-F1
#
_entry.id   AF-A0AAV8Y5V1-F1
#
_cell.length_a   1.000
_cell.length_b   1.000
_cell.length_c   1.000
_cell.angle_alpha   90.00
_cell.angle_beta   90.00
_cell.angle_gamma   90.00
#
_symmetry.space_group_name_H-M   'P 1'
#
loop_
_entity.id
_entity.type
_entity.pdbx_description
1 polymer ?
#
loop_
_entity_poly.entity_id
_entity_poly.type
_entity_poly.pdbx_seq_one_letter_code
_entity_poly.pdbx_strand_id
1 'polypeptide(L)'
;MARRMNVNQRELNQHIEFEPNTYYAAFSAELEASAYPMWALVSHLTDATTASLTRRVLSTCLSELKDWLEAINFTSPTVNDSLQVSFHLPLHRYLAVFLCQAVAKQEITLNEVLPSADSFLNLLMMHPLRVQSFSLKLQLLEGTI
;
A
#
# COMPACT_ATOMS: atom_id res chain seq x y z
N MET A 1 0.86 -5.23 -21.82
CA MET A 1 -0.23 -4.37 -22.35
C MET A 1 -1.53 -4.92 -21.83
N ALA A 2 -2.15 -4.24 -20.87
CA ALA A 2 -3.30 -4.72 -20.11
C ALA A 2 -4.48 -5.07 -21.03
N ARG A 3 -4.87 -6.35 -21.06
CA ARG A 3 -6.05 -6.78 -21.82
C ARG A 3 -7.29 -6.61 -20.94
N ARG A 4 -7.91 -5.44 -21.12
CA ARG A 4 -9.32 -5.09 -20.90
C ARG A 4 -10.23 -6.29 -20.61
N MET A 5 -10.64 -6.45 -19.35
CA MET A 5 -11.81 -7.24 -18.98
C MET A 5 -13.07 -6.58 -19.55
N ASN A 6 -13.98 -7.41 -20.07
CA ASN A 6 -15.33 -6.99 -20.44
C ASN A 6 -16.06 -6.49 -19.18
N VAL A 7 -16.59 -5.26 -19.23
CA VAL A 7 -17.07 -4.51 -18.06
C VAL A 7 -18.50 -4.90 -17.64
N ASN A 8 -19.15 -5.85 -18.33
CA ASN A 8 -20.59 -6.11 -18.15
C ASN A 8 -20.98 -7.51 -17.65
N GLN A 9 -20.04 -8.39 -17.28
CA GLN A 9 -20.41 -9.67 -16.67
C GLN A 9 -19.33 -10.14 -15.69
N ARG A 10 -19.65 -10.10 -14.39
CA ARG A 10 -18.90 -10.84 -13.37
C ARG A 10 -19.30 -12.30 -13.48
N GLU A 11 -18.59 -13.04 -14.31
CA GLU A 11 -18.66 -14.51 -14.33
C GLU A 11 -18.00 -15.04 -13.05
N LEU A 12 -18.81 -15.30 -12.01
CA LEU A 12 -18.34 -15.83 -10.71
C LEU A 12 -18.18 -17.36 -10.70
N ASN A 13 -18.54 -18.04 -11.80
CA ASN A 13 -18.71 -19.50 -11.83
C ASN A 13 -17.74 -20.24 -12.77
N GLN A 14 -16.91 -19.54 -13.55
CA GLN A 14 -15.82 -20.19 -14.27
C GLN A 14 -14.57 -20.15 -13.40
N HIS A 15 -14.01 -21.33 -13.11
CA HIS A 15 -12.67 -21.50 -12.58
C HIS A 15 -11.71 -20.89 -13.60
N ILE A 16 -11.42 -19.60 -13.45
CA ILE A 16 -10.27 -18.98 -14.09
C ILE A 16 -9.09 -19.74 -13.49
N GLU A 17 -8.44 -20.57 -14.29
CA GLU A 17 -7.21 -21.25 -13.87
C GLU A 17 -6.27 -20.17 -13.32
N PHE A 18 -5.92 -20.31 -12.05
CA PHE A 18 -4.94 -19.43 -11.43
C PHE A 18 -3.68 -19.53 -12.28
N GLU A 19 -3.31 -18.43 -12.95
CA GLU A 19 -2.12 -18.38 -13.80
C GLU A 19 -0.99 -17.71 -13.01
N PRO A 20 -0.23 -18.49 -12.20
CA PRO A 20 0.73 -17.95 -11.24
C PRO A 20 1.81 -17.11 -11.92
N ASN A 21 2.19 -17.42 -13.15
CA ASN A 21 3.22 -16.68 -13.88
C ASN A 21 2.78 -15.26 -14.23
N THR A 22 1.53 -15.08 -14.65
CA THR A 22 0.99 -13.76 -14.99
C THR A 22 0.77 -12.92 -13.74
N TYR A 23 0.26 -13.52 -12.66
CA TYR A 23 0.10 -12.85 -11.37
C TYR A 23 1.44 -12.43 -10.78
N TYR A 24 2.42 -13.34 -10.76
CA TYR A 24 3.76 -13.07 -10.29
C TYR A 24 4.47 -12.02 -11.13
N ALA A 25 4.36 -12.07 -12.45
CA ALA A 25 4.94 -11.07 -13.34
C ALA A 25 4.30 -9.68 -13.14
N ALA A 26 2.98 -9.62 -12.96
CA ALA A 26 2.28 -8.36 -12.69
C ALA A 26 2.68 -7.78 -11.32
N PHE A 27 2.73 -8.61 -10.27
CA PHE A 27 3.16 -8.18 -8.94
C PHE A 27 4.62 -7.72 -8.93
N SER A 28 5.53 -8.47 -9.55
CA SER A 28 6.95 -8.10 -9.66
C SER A 28 7.14 -6.81 -10.47
N ALA A 29 6.38 -6.63 -11.56
CA ALA A 29 6.41 -5.39 -12.34
C ALA A 29 5.90 -4.19 -11.54
N GLU A 30 4.82 -4.34 -10.77
CA GLU A 30 4.31 -3.31 -9.86
C GLU A 30 5.33 -2.98 -8.75
N LEU A 31 5.94 -4.01 -8.18
CA LEU A 31 6.96 -3.90 -7.15
C LEU A 31 8.16 -3.08 -7.65
N GLU A 32 8.68 -3.40 -8.83
CA GLU A 32 9.81 -2.71 -9.44
C GLU A 32 9.44 -1.29 -9.86
N ALA A 33 8.32 -1.12 -10.59
CA ALA A 33 7.88 0.18 -11.08
C ALA A 33 7.61 1.17 -9.95
N SER A 34 7.15 0.70 -8.79
CA SER A 34 6.94 1.54 -7.62
C SER A 34 8.19 1.71 -6.75
N ALA A 35 9.07 0.70 -6.62
CA ALA A 35 10.23 0.79 -5.73
C ALA A 35 11.36 1.66 -6.30
N TYR A 36 11.66 1.58 -7.60
CA TYR A 36 12.77 2.35 -8.18
C TYR A 36 12.62 3.87 -8.00
N PRO A 37 11.46 4.48 -8.31
CA PRO A 37 11.27 5.92 -8.08
C PRO A 37 11.33 6.29 -6.61
N MET A 38 10.82 5.43 -5.72
CA MET A 38 10.87 5.64 -4.27
C MET A 38 12.31 5.78 -3.78
N TRP A 39 13.17 4.81 -4.12
CA TRP A 39 14.57 4.81 -3.70
C TRP A 39 15.36 5.95 -4.31
N ALA A 40 15.09 6.30 -5.58
CA ALA A 40 15.70 7.46 -6.22
C ALA A 40 15.38 8.74 -5.44
N LEU A 41 14.11 8.97 -5.09
CA LEU A 41 13.70 10.13 -4.29
C LEU A 41 14.37 10.13 -2.92
N VAL A 42 14.32 9.02 -2.19
CA VAL A 42 14.92 8.91 -0.84
C VAL A 42 16.42 9.20 -0.86
N SER A 43 17.13 8.80 -1.92
CA SER A 43 18.57 9.06 -2.07
C SER A 43 18.93 10.56 -2.13
N HIS A 44 17.97 11.41 -2.47
CA HIS A 44 18.14 12.86 -2.55
C HIS A 44 17.60 13.62 -1.32
N LEU A 45 16.85 12.97 -0.43
CA LEU A 45 16.21 13.60 0.73
C LEU A 45 17.04 13.36 2.00
N THR A 46 18.29 13.82 2.01
CA THR A 46 19.29 13.40 3.01
C THR A 46 19.47 14.34 4.20
N ASP A 47 18.87 15.54 4.16
CA ASP A 47 19.10 16.57 5.18
C ASP A 47 17.89 17.50 5.39
N ALA A 48 18.02 18.41 6.37
CA ALA A 48 16.97 19.36 6.72
C ALA A 48 16.61 20.35 5.59
N THR A 49 17.50 20.60 4.61
CA THR A 49 17.21 21.51 3.49
C THR A 49 16.13 20.95 2.57
N THR A 50 16.05 19.63 2.49
CA THR A 50 15.06 18.88 1.70
C THR A 50 13.83 18.45 2.50
N ALA A 51 13.75 18.82 3.78
CA ALA A 51 12.65 18.44 4.69
C ALA A 51 11.26 18.87 4.16
N SER A 52 11.18 20.03 3.51
CA SER A 52 9.94 20.54 2.92
C SER A 52 9.40 19.63 1.81
N LEU A 53 10.29 19.02 1.01
CA LEU A 53 9.92 18.08 -0.04
C LEU A 53 9.38 16.78 0.57
N THR A 54 10.06 16.27 1.59
CA THR A 54 9.61 15.07 2.30
C THR A 54 8.23 15.26 2.93
N ARG A 55 7.96 16.43 3.54
CA ARG A 55 6.62 16.76 4.07
C ARG A 55 5.55 16.75 2.99
N ARG A 56 5.86 17.27 1.79
CA ARG A 56 4.92 17.24 0.66
C ARG A 56 4.62 15.82 0.20
N VAL A 57 5.64 14.96 0.10
CA VAL A 57 5.46 13.54 -0.24
C VAL A 57 4.60 12.85 0.81
N LEU A 58 4.90 13.05 2.10
CA LEU A 58 4.15 12.45 3.22
C LEU A 58 2.69 12.92 3.24
N SER A 59 2.45 14.22 3.07
CA SER A 59 1.09 14.78 3.01
C SER A 59 0.30 14.24 1.82
N THR A 60 0.94 14.10 0.65
CA THR A 60 0.31 13.49 -0.53
C THR A 60 -0.02 12.02 -0.27
N CYS A 61 0.93 11.25 0.27
CA CYS A 61 0.69 9.84 0.60
C CYS A 61 -0.48 9.67 1.56
N LEU A 62 -0.57 10.52 2.60
CA LEU A 62 -1.67 10.47 3.58
C LEU A 62 -3.02 10.84 2.94
N SER A 63 -3.06 11.85 2.08
CA SER A 63 -4.28 12.24 1.37
C SER A 63 -4.77 11.12 0.44
N GLU A 64 -3.87 10.61 -0.40
CA GLU A 64 -4.20 9.54 -1.35
C GLU A 64 -4.59 8.24 -0.64
N LEU A 65 -3.93 7.90 0.48
CA LEU A 65 -4.32 6.75 1.30
C LEU A 65 -5.71 6.93 1.91
N LYS A 66 -6.04 8.14 2.35
CA LYS A 66 -7.37 8.44 2.88
C LYS A 66 -8.44 8.26 1.81
N ASP A 67 -8.28 8.93 0.68
CA ASP A 67 -9.23 8.88 -0.43
C ASP A 67 -9.39 7.44 -0.93
N TRP A 68 -8.29 6.69 -0.98
CA TRP A 68 -8.32 5.29 -1.35
C TRP A 68 -9.05 4.40 -0.33
N LEU A 69 -8.75 4.52 0.96
CA LEU A 69 -9.43 3.76 2.01
C LEU A 69 -10.94 4.05 2.02
N GLU A 70 -11.34 5.30 1.78
CA GLU A 70 -12.73 5.68 1.58
C GLU A 70 -13.34 5.02 0.33
N ALA A 71 -12.62 5.03 -0.80
CA ALA A 71 -13.08 4.43 -2.06
C ALA A 71 -13.28 2.91 -1.98
N ILE A 72 -12.47 2.20 -1.19
CA ILE A 72 -12.66 0.76 -0.94
C ILE A 72 -13.61 0.46 0.24
N ASN A 73 -14.24 1.50 0.80
CA ASN A 73 -15.12 1.45 1.94
C ASN A 73 -14.48 0.81 3.19
N PHE A 74 -13.17 1.00 3.37
CA PHE A 74 -12.41 0.54 4.52
C PHE A 74 -12.56 1.54 5.67
N THR A 75 -13.73 1.50 6.29
CA THR A 75 -14.13 2.45 7.35
C THR A 75 -13.97 1.89 8.76
N SER A 76 -13.74 0.58 8.88
CA SER A 76 -13.56 -0.12 10.16
C SER A 76 -12.38 -1.09 10.10
N PRO A 77 -11.62 -1.25 11.19
CA PRO A 77 -10.58 -2.27 11.28
C PRO A 77 -11.13 -3.72 11.27
N THR A 78 -12.44 -3.92 11.41
CA THR A 78 -13.10 -5.23 11.50
C THR A 78 -13.79 -5.70 10.19
N VAL A 79 -13.45 -5.11 9.04
CA VAL A 79 -14.10 -5.46 7.75
C VAL A 79 -13.85 -6.93 7.39
N ASN A 80 -14.93 -7.72 7.35
CA ASN A 80 -14.97 -9.17 7.15
C ASN A 80 -14.98 -9.61 5.67
N ASP A 81 -14.54 -8.76 4.75
CA ASP A 81 -14.64 -9.06 3.32
C ASP A 81 -13.41 -9.85 2.84
N SER A 82 -13.48 -11.18 2.85
CA SER A 82 -12.35 -12.06 2.52
C SER A 82 -11.86 -11.98 1.07
N LEU A 83 -12.51 -11.17 0.22
CA LEU A 83 -12.23 -11.08 -1.22
C LEU A 83 -11.57 -9.76 -1.65
N GLN A 84 -11.33 -8.81 -0.73
CA GLN A 84 -10.60 -7.58 -1.06
C GLN A 84 -9.09 -7.82 -1.11
N VAL A 85 -8.59 -8.23 -2.27
CA VAL A 85 -7.15 -8.18 -2.58
C VAL A 85 -6.76 -6.71 -2.73
N SER A 86 -5.78 -6.24 -1.95
CA SER A 86 -5.38 -4.83 -1.95
C SER A 86 -4.13 -4.60 -2.78
N PHE A 87 -4.27 -3.80 -3.85
CA PHE A 87 -3.19 -3.43 -4.78
C PHE A 87 -2.42 -2.16 -4.36
N HIS A 88 -2.65 -1.60 -3.16
CA HIS A 88 -2.04 -0.33 -2.74
C HIS A 88 -0.97 -0.47 -1.65
N LEU A 89 -0.32 -1.64 -1.56
CA LEU A 89 0.90 -1.82 -0.76
C LEU A 89 2.04 -0.83 -1.12
N PRO A 90 2.22 -0.40 -2.39
CA PRO A 90 3.23 0.59 -2.71
C PRO A 90 3.07 1.91 -1.95
N LEU A 91 1.86 2.43 -1.81
CA LEU A 91 1.63 3.73 -1.17
C LEU A 91 1.91 3.69 0.34
N HIS A 92 1.55 2.59 1.01
CA HIS A 92 1.96 2.33 2.39
C HIS A 92 3.49 2.23 2.53
N ARG A 93 4.18 1.61 1.56
CA ARG A 93 5.64 1.53 1.56
C ARG A 93 6.29 2.90 1.41
N TYR A 94 5.75 3.75 0.54
CA TYR A 94 6.20 5.14 0.42
C TYR A 94 6.05 5.86 1.75
N LEU A 95 4.85 5.84 2.33
CA LEU A 95 4.59 6.48 3.62
C LEU A 95 5.61 6.01 4.69
N ALA A 96 5.83 4.70 4.82
CA ALA A 96 6.77 4.16 5.80
C ALA A 96 8.22 4.60 5.55
N VAL A 97 8.71 4.50 4.32
CA VAL A 97 10.10 4.81 3.97
C VAL A 97 10.38 6.31 4.13
N PHE A 98 9.50 7.18 3.63
CA PHE A 98 9.68 8.63 3.77
C PHE A 98 9.52 9.08 5.22
N LEU A 99 8.67 8.43 6.02
CA LEU A 99 8.54 8.74 7.44
C LEU A 99 9.81 8.37 8.22
N CYS A 100 10.38 7.19 7.94
CA CYS A 100 11.67 6.80 8.50
C CYS A 100 12.79 7.78 8.11
N GLN A 101 12.84 8.19 6.84
CA GLN A 101 13.82 9.15 6.35
C GLN A 101 13.67 10.52 7.03
N ALA A 102 12.44 11.01 7.14
CA ALA A 102 12.10 12.27 7.77
C ALA A 102 12.60 12.35 9.22
N VAL A 103 12.34 11.31 10.01
CA VAL A 103 12.76 11.24 11.41
C VAL A 103 14.27 11.02 11.55
N ALA A 104 14.86 10.12 10.74
CA ALA A 104 16.26 9.72 10.90
C ALA A 104 17.27 10.73 10.34
N LYS A 105 16.90 11.50 9.32
CA LYS A 105 17.86 12.35 8.57
C LYS A 105 17.48 13.82 8.50
N GLN A 106 16.22 14.17 8.75
CA GLN A 106 15.70 15.53 8.52
C GLN A 106 15.11 16.17 9.78
N GLU A 107 15.26 15.50 10.93
CA GLU A 107 14.83 15.99 12.26
C GLU A 107 13.35 16.37 12.33
N ILE A 108 12.52 15.77 11.45
CA ILE A 108 11.08 15.99 11.45
C ILE A 108 10.46 15.15 12.57
N THR A 109 9.67 15.78 13.44
CA THR A 109 8.97 15.05 14.50
C THR A 109 7.69 14.38 13.96
N LEU A 110 7.33 13.22 14.51
CA LEU A 110 6.14 12.47 14.08
C LEU A 110 4.85 13.28 14.24
N ASN A 111 4.76 14.10 15.30
CA ASN A 111 3.59 14.93 15.58
C ASN A 111 3.37 16.03 14.53
N GLU A 112 4.40 16.41 13.77
CA GLU A 112 4.28 17.41 12.70
C GLU A 112 3.75 16.83 11.39
N VAL A 113 3.81 15.50 11.22
CA VAL A 113 3.49 14.83 9.95
C VAL A 113 2.23 13.99 10.08
N LEU A 114 2.11 13.26 11.19
CA LEU A 114 1.01 12.33 11.39
C LEU A 114 -0.25 13.09 11.84
N PRO A 115 -1.43 12.66 11.39
CA PRO A 115 -2.69 13.23 11.83
C PRO A 115 -2.91 12.98 13.33
N SER A 116 -3.39 13.99 14.05
CA SER A 116 -3.64 13.95 15.49
C SER A 116 -4.94 13.17 15.82
N ALA A 117 -4.78 11.87 16.14
CA ALA A 117 -5.76 10.90 16.72
C ALA A 117 -7.02 10.56 15.87
N ASP A 118 -7.61 9.36 15.80
CA ASP A 118 -7.31 7.99 16.28
C ASP A 118 -7.86 6.95 15.27
N SER A 119 -8.90 7.27 14.49
CA SER A 119 -9.53 6.31 13.57
C SER A 119 -8.73 6.10 12.28
N PHE A 120 -8.29 7.17 11.63
CA PHE A 120 -7.57 7.06 10.36
C PHE A 120 -6.19 6.39 10.53
N LEU A 121 -5.46 6.73 11.59
CA LEU A 121 -4.18 6.08 11.89
C LEU A 121 -4.37 4.57 12.17
N ASN A 122 -5.44 4.20 12.87
CA ASN A 122 -5.79 2.80 13.07
C ASN A 122 -6.10 2.09 11.74
N LEU A 123 -6.81 2.74 10.81
CA LEU A 123 -7.07 2.18 9.48
C LEU A 123 -5.76 2.00 8.68
N LEU A 124 -4.86 2.99 8.73
CA LEU A 124 -3.55 2.93 8.09
C LEU A 124 -2.69 1.77 8.59
N MET A 125 -2.76 1.46 9.89
CA MET A 125 -2.02 0.34 10.49
C MET A 125 -2.68 -1.02 10.21
N MET A 126 -4.01 -1.08 10.29
CA MET A 126 -4.75 -2.34 10.17
C MET A 126 -4.82 -2.85 8.74
N HIS A 127 -4.77 -1.97 7.76
CA HIS A 127 -4.85 -2.35 6.35
C HIS A 127 -3.68 -3.27 5.90
N PRO A 128 -2.39 -2.92 6.08
CA PRO A 128 -1.29 -3.82 5.77
C PRO A 128 -1.30 -5.13 6.57
N LEU A 129 -1.68 -5.09 7.86
CA LEU A 129 -1.76 -6.27 8.72
C LEU A 129 -2.80 -7.29 8.21
N ARG A 130 -3.94 -6.81 7.70
CA ARG A 130 -4.97 -7.66 7.09
C ARG A 130 -4.44 -8.35 5.85
N VAL A 131 -3.71 -7.63 5.00
CA VAL A 131 -3.11 -8.20 3.78
C VAL A 131 -2.08 -9.28 4.13
N GLN A 132 -1.24 -9.05 5.14
CA GLN A 132 -0.28 -10.05 5.63
C GLN A 132 -0.97 -11.31 6.18
N SER A 133 -2.02 -11.14 7.00
CA SER A 133 -2.79 -12.27 7.54
C SER A 133 -3.47 -13.09 6.43
N PHE A 134 -3.99 -12.44 5.39
CA PHE A 134 -4.57 -13.12 4.24
C PHE A 134 -3.53 -13.88 3.43
N SER A 135 -2.37 -13.26 3.15
CA SER A 135 -1.26 -13.92 2.46
C SER A 135 -0.80 -15.18 3.18
N LEU A 136 -0.67 -15.11 4.51
CA LEU A 136 -0.32 -16.27 5.35
C LEU A 136 -1.42 -17.35 5.31
N LYS A 137 -2.70 -16.97 5.37
CA LYS A 137 -3.82 -17.92 5.27
C LYS A 137 -3.87 -18.61 3.92
N LEU A 138 -3.58 -17.89 2.82
CA LEU A 138 -3.52 -18.49 1.49
C LEU A 138 -2.38 -19.52 1.41
N GLN A 139 -1.19 -19.19 1.92
CA GLN A 139 -0.05 -20.11 1.98
C GLN A 139 -0.33 -21.37 2.82
N LEU A 140 -1.09 -21.25 3.92
CA LEU A 140 -1.52 -22.39 4.73
C LEU A 140 -2.55 -23.27 3.99
N LEU A 141 -3.48 -22.66 3.25
CA LEU A 141 -4.47 -23.39 2.45
C LEU A 141 -3.85 -24.06 1.21
N GLU A 142 -2.78 -23.47 0.66
CA GLU A 142 -1.99 -24.02 -0.45
C GLU A 142 -0.89 -24.99 0.01
N GLY A 143 -0.78 -25.29 1.31
CA GLY A 143 0.10 -26.32 1.86
C GLY A 143 1.60 -26.07 1.64
N THR A 144 2.02 -24.80 1.58
CA THR A 144 3.41 -24.43 1.31
C THR A 144 4.24 -24.23 2.60
N ILE A 145 3.67 -24.53 3.77
CA ILE A 145 4.35 -24.66 5.08
C ILE A 145 3.73 -25.85 5.82
#